data_AF-A0A7W5HN18-F1
#
_entry.id   AF-A0A7W5HN18-F1
#
_cell.length_a   1.000
_cell.length_b   1.000
_cell.length_c   1.000
_cell.angle_alpha   90.00
_cell.angle_beta   90.00
_cell.angle_gamma   90.00
#
_symmetry.space_group_name_H-M   'P 1'
#
loop_
_entity.id
_entity.type
_entity.pdbx_description
1 polymer ?
#
loop_
_entity_poly.entity_id
_entity_poly.type
_entity_poly.pdbx_seq_one_letter_code
_entity_poly.pdbx_strand_id
1 'polypeptide(L)'
;MQTSAVLTSVATNLVAGDPYLSIALPGRMYAPTYRGLGYSTLNLSRAIEEGGTLVSPLIPWNAGGAFVISALGLGIGEGHVENLLYIPLAFACWLSPVIGLIYAQTGLFSPRASEAERELWQAQDEAIATDLGAAASLTPATSPTASS
;
A
#
# COMPACT_ATOMS: atom_id res chain seq x y z
N MET A 1 4.59 2.58 -7.65
CA MET A 1 4.86 1.48 -6.71
C MET A 1 4.22 1.72 -5.37
N GLN A 2 4.55 2.81 -4.66
CA GLN A 2 3.99 3.06 -3.33
C GLN A 2 2.47 3.18 -3.30
N THR A 3 1.89 4.00 -4.19
CA THR A 3 0.44 4.13 -4.33
C THR A 3 -0.25 2.79 -4.67
N SER A 4 0.40 1.93 -5.45
CA SER A 4 -0.12 0.60 -5.79
C SER A 4 -0.15 -0.31 -4.56
N ALA A 5 0.88 -0.26 -3.71
CA ALA A 5 0.92 -1.00 -2.45
C ALA A 5 -0.14 -0.51 -1.45
N VAL A 6 -0.30 0.82 -1.32
CA VAL A 6 -1.39 1.42 -0.52
C VAL A 6 -2.74 0.95 -1.03
N LEU A 7 -3.03 1.12 -2.32
CA LEU A 7 -4.34 0.79 -2.90
C LEU A 7 -4.65 -0.71 -2.80
N THR A 8 -3.66 -1.56 -3.02
CA THR A 8 -3.83 -3.02 -2.90
C THR A 8 -4.10 -3.40 -1.45
N SER A 9 -3.42 -2.76 -0.49
CA SER A 9 -3.73 -2.93 0.94
C SER A 9 -5.17 -2.51 1.21
N VAL A 10 -5.57 -1.28 0.88
CA VAL A 10 -6.96 -0.79 1.06
C VAL A 10 -8.00 -1.73 0.44
N ALA A 11 -7.79 -2.16 -0.81
CA ALA A 11 -8.71 -3.07 -1.50
C ALA A 11 -8.79 -4.44 -0.81
N THR A 12 -7.65 -4.98 -0.38
CA THR A 12 -7.59 -6.25 0.36
C THR A 12 -8.32 -6.12 1.69
N ASN A 13 -8.13 -5.02 2.41
CA ASN A 13 -8.80 -4.73 3.67
C ASN A 13 -10.32 -4.66 3.51
N LEU A 14 -10.77 -3.94 2.48
CA LEU A 14 -12.18 -3.75 2.18
C LEU A 14 -12.89 -5.08 1.90
N VAL A 15 -12.22 -5.99 1.19
CA VAL A 15 -12.80 -7.29 0.81
C VAL A 15 -12.64 -8.33 1.92
N ALA A 16 -11.45 -8.45 2.52
CA ALA A 16 -11.15 -9.48 3.51
C ALA A 16 -11.67 -9.14 4.91
N GLY A 17 -11.87 -7.85 5.21
CA GLY A 17 -12.28 -7.40 6.55
C GLY A 17 -11.21 -7.61 7.63
N ASP A 18 -9.98 -7.94 7.23
CA ASP A 18 -8.85 -8.24 8.13
C ASP A 18 -7.63 -7.36 7.78
N PRO A 19 -7.22 -6.45 8.68
CA PRO A 19 -6.03 -5.63 8.46
C PRO A 19 -4.73 -6.45 8.37
N TYR A 20 -4.65 -7.62 9.02
CA TYR A 20 -3.46 -8.46 8.96
C TYR A 20 -3.22 -8.97 7.54
N LEU A 21 -4.26 -9.49 6.88
CA LEU A 21 -4.18 -9.93 5.49
C LEU A 21 -3.90 -8.77 4.53
N SER A 22 -4.49 -7.61 4.80
CA SER A 22 -4.26 -6.37 4.06
C SER A 22 -2.81 -5.89 4.09
N ILE A 23 -2.07 -6.18 5.17
CA ILE A 23 -0.67 -5.77 5.33
C ILE A 23 0.25 -6.87 4.79
N ALA A 24 0.02 -8.11 5.22
CA ALA A 24 0.92 -9.23 4.93
C ALA A 24 0.98 -9.56 3.42
N LEU A 25 -0.15 -9.55 2.73
CA LEU A 25 -0.20 -9.94 1.32
C LEU A 25 0.52 -8.92 0.40
N PRO A 26 0.20 -7.61 0.44
CA PRO A 26 0.90 -6.62 -0.38
C PRO A 26 2.37 -6.45 0.03
N GLY A 27 2.68 -6.59 1.33
CA GLY A 27 4.06 -6.57 1.82
C GLY A 27 4.92 -7.63 1.13
N ARG A 28 4.43 -8.88 1.06
CA ARG A 28 5.15 -9.99 0.39
C ARG A 28 5.18 -9.83 -1.13
N MET A 29 4.11 -9.31 -1.73
CA MET A 29 4.03 -9.12 -3.18
C MET A 29 4.99 -8.03 -3.69
N TYR A 30 5.09 -6.90 -2.98
CA TYR A 30 5.88 -5.75 -3.44
C TYR A 30 7.31 -5.70 -2.90
N ALA A 31 7.65 -6.44 -1.83
CA ALA A 31 9.00 -6.42 -1.25
C ALA A 31 10.11 -6.77 -2.27
N PRO A 32 9.99 -7.84 -3.09
CA PRO A 32 11.04 -8.17 -4.06
C PRO A 32 11.23 -7.09 -5.12
N THR A 33 10.15 -6.42 -5.55
CA THR A 33 10.21 -5.35 -6.54
C THR A 33 10.83 -4.08 -5.96
N TYR A 34 10.55 -3.75 -4.69
CA TYR A 34 11.19 -2.62 -4.00
C TYR A 34 12.71 -2.82 -3.88
N ARG A 35 13.15 -4.03 -3.52
CA ARG A 35 14.57 -4.39 -3.45
C ARG A 35 15.24 -4.34 -4.82
N GLY A 36 14.58 -4.87 -5.85
CA GLY A 36 15.08 -4.85 -7.25
C GLY A 36 15.27 -3.44 -7.81
N LEU A 37 14.42 -2.49 -7.38
CA LEU A 37 14.54 -1.08 -7.74
C LEU A 37 15.49 -0.28 -6.83
N GLY A 38 16.08 -0.90 -5.81
CA GLY A 38 16.99 -0.26 -4.86
C GLY A 38 16.30 0.72 -3.89
N TYR A 39 14.99 0.60 -3.68
CA TYR A 39 14.24 1.38 -2.69
C TYR A 39 14.19 0.68 -1.34
N SER A 40 14.23 1.44 -0.25
CA SER A 40 14.08 0.90 1.10
C SER A 40 12.70 0.24 1.27
N THR A 41 12.69 -0.95 1.86
CA THR A 41 11.46 -1.67 2.24
C THR A 41 10.71 -0.97 3.37
N LEU A 42 11.32 -0.01 4.07
CA LEU A 42 10.66 0.85 5.05
C LEU A 42 9.55 1.70 4.41
N ASN A 43 9.76 2.15 3.17
CA ASN A 43 8.74 2.91 2.47
C ASN A 43 7.54 2.02 2.08
N LEU A 44 7.81 0.75 1.78
CA LEU A 44 6.78 -0.25 1.54
C LEU A 44 5.99 -0.55 2.83
N SER A 45 6.65 -0.76 3.97
CA SER A 45 5.98 -1.06 5.23
C SER A 45 5.06 0.08 5.68
N ARG A 46 5.50 1.34 5.53
CA ARG A 46 4.65 2.51 5.78
C ARG A 46 3.41 2.52 4.89
N ALA A 47 3.59 2.26 3.60
CA ALA A 47 2.50 2.29 2.63
C ALA A 47 1.43 1.22 2.89
N ILE A 48 1.85 -0.01 3.19
CA ILE A 48 0.91 -1.10 3.48
C ILE A 48 0.20 -0.89 4.83
N GLU A 49 0.88 -0.28 5.80
CA GLU A 49 0.31 0.02 7.11
C GLU A 49 -0.77 1.10 7.04
N GLU A 50 -0.53 2.14 6.25
CA GLU A 50 -1.54 3.16 5.97
C GLU A 50 -2.80 2.56 5.31
N GLY A 51 -2.64 1.61 4.39
CA GLY A 51 -3.78 0.95 3.76
C GLY A 51 -4.49 -0.09 4.65
N GLY A 52 -3.78 -0.69 5.60
CA GLY A 52 -4.28 -1.79 6.43
C GLY A 52 -4.91 -1.32 7.74
N THR A 53 -4.19 -0.51 8.52
CA THR A 53 -4.64 -0.17 9.88
C THR A 53 -5.62 1.00 9.88
N LEU A 54 -5.43 1.98 9.00
CA LEU A 54 -6.23 3.22 9.03
C LEU A 54 -7.54 3.12 8.25
N VAL A 55 -7.64 2.15 7.34
CA VAL A 55 -8.88 1.87 6.62
C VAL A 55 -9.75 0.84 7.35
N SER A 56 -9.18 0.05 8.26
CA SER A 56 -9.92 -0.97 9.02
C SER A 56 -11.14 -0.41 9.78
N PRO A 57 -11.04 0.72 10.53
CA PRO A 57 -12.20 1.30 11.20
C PRO A 57 -13.30 1.82 10.25
N LEU A 58 -12.93 2.19 9.02
CA LEU A 58 -13.86 2.71 8.01
C LEU A 58 -14.73 1.62 7.38
N ILE A 59 -14.38 0.35 7.56
CA ILE A 59 -15.04 -0.79 6.97
C ILE A 59 -16.00 -1.40 8.01
N PRO A 60 -17.32 -1.29 7.86
CA PRO A 60 -18.30 -1.69 8.88
C PRO A 60 -18.23 -3.17 9.28
N TRP A 61 -17.84 -4.03 8.34
CA TRP A 61 -17.70 -5.47 8.53
C TRP A 61 -16.30 -5.90 8.97
N ASN A 62 -15.38 -4.96 9.18
CA ASN A 62 -14.08 -5.20 9.80
C ASN A 62 -14.22 -5.12 11.33
N ALA A 63 -13.37 -5.83 12.07
CA ALA A 63 -13.34 -5.79 13.54
C ALA A 63 -13.23 -4.35 14.10
N GLY A 64 -12.43 -3.49 13.47
CA GLY A 64 -12.30 -2.08 13.85
C GLY A 64 -13.60 -1.30 13.66
N GLY A 65 -14.29 -1.49 12.53
CA GLY A 65 -15.59 -0.86 12.26
C GLY A 65 -16.69 -1.37 13.20
N ALA A 66 -16.74 -2.67 13.43
CA ALA A 66 -17.68 -3.29 14.37
C ALA A 66 -17.51 -2.76 15.80
N PHE A 67 -16.27 -2.49 16.23
CA PHE A 67 -15.99 -1.85 17.51
C PHE A 67 -16.54 -0.42 17.58
N VAL A 68 -16.29 0.42 16.58
CA VAL A 68 -16.78 1.81 16.53
C VAL A 68 -18.30 1.87 16.55
N ILE A 69 -18.93 1.01 15.74
CA ILE A 69 -20.38 0.89 15.66
C ILE A 69 -20.97 0.49 17.02
N SER A 70 -20.37 -0.50 17.68
CA SER A 70 -20.81 -0.96 19.01
C SER A 70 -20.62 0.12 20.08
N ALA A 71 -19.48 0.80 20.07
CA ALA A 71 -19.15 1.85 21.04
C ALA A 71 -20.08 3.06 20.95
N LEU A 72 -20.55 3.38 19.73
CA LEU A 72 -21.48 4.48 19.47
C LEU A 72 -22.96 4.06 19.56
N GLY A 73 -23.25 2.79 19.85
CA GLY A 73 -24.62 2.27 19.90
C GLY A 73 -25.33 2.29 18.54
N LEU A 74 -24.58 2.33 17.45
CA LEU A 74 -25.10 2.34 16.09
C LEU A 74 -25.49 0.90 15.73
N GLY A 75 -26.72 0.68 15.26
CA GLY A 75 -27.19 -0.64 14.82
C GLY A 75 -27.00 -0.82 13.33
N ILE A 76 -26.20 -1.79 12.87
CA ILE A 76 -26.12 -2.17 11.44
C ILE A 76 -27.31 -3.05 11.01
N GLY A 77 -28.44 -2.96 11.71
CA GLY A 77 -29.66 -3.70 11.41
C GLY A 77 -30.43 -3.08 10.24
N GLU A 78 -31.21 -3.92 9.56
CA GLU A 78 -31.97 -3.65 8.33
C GLU A 78 -32.51 -2.20 8.21
N GLY A 79 -31.81 -1.37 7.43
CA GLY A 79 -32.32 -0.07 6.95
C GLY A 79 -31.61 1.19 7.45
N HIS A 80 -30.77 1.13 8.48
CA HIS A 80 -30.15 2.32 9.07
C HIS A 80 -28.81 2.69 8.38
N VAL A 81 -28.87 3.16 7.15
CA VAL A 81 -27.69 3.67 6.42
C VAL A 81 -27.12 4.94 7.06
N GLU A 82 -27.90 5.68 7.86
CA GLU A 82 -27.39 6.79 8.67
C GLU A 82 -26.29 6.36 9.66
N ASN A 83 -26.29 5.09 10.07
CA ASN A 83 -25.25 4.57 10.95
C ASN A 83 -23.90 4.41 10.26
N LEU A 84 -23.82 4.55 8.94
CA LEU A 84 -22.56 4.61 8.19
C LEU A 84 -21.99 6.04 8.11
N LEU A 85 -22.68 7.05 8.64
CA LEU A 85 -22.17 8.43 8.68
C LEU A 85 -20.91 8.60 9.53
N TYR A 86 -20.60 7.65 10.42
CA TYR A 86 -19.33 7.66 11.14
C TYR A 86 -18.13 7.50 10.20
N ILE A 87 -18.31 6.81 9.05
CA ILE A 87 -17.26 6.57 8.06
C ILE A 87 -16.69 7.90 7.55
N PRO A 88 -17.46 8.82 6.93
CA PRO A 88 -16.93 10.11 6.50
C PRO A 88 -16.50 11.02 7.68
N LEU A 89 -17.09 10.84 8.87
CA LEU A 89 -16.74 11.63 10.07
C LEU A 89 -15.45 11.18 10.75
N ALA A 90 -14.90 10.01 10.43
CA ALA A 90 -13.65 9.49 10.97
C ALA A 90 -12.43 10.22 10.38
N PHE A 91 -12.33 11.53 10.63
CA PHE A 91 -11.33 12.43 10.02
C PHE A 91 -9.89 11.94 10.19
N ALA A 92 -9.54 11.34 11.34
CA ALA A 92 -8.20 10.80 11.55
C ALA A 92 -7.87 9.64 10.59
N CYS A 93 -8.85 8.79 10.27
CA CYS A 93 -8.70 7.67 9.36
C CYS A 93 -8.56 8.13 7.90
N TRP A 94 -9.14 9.28 7.54
CA TRP A 94 -9.00 9.89 6.21
C TRP A 94 -7.75 10.76 6.06
N LEU A 95 -7.40 11.51 7.10
CA LEU A 95 -6.27 12.44 7.06
C LEU A 95 -4.94 11.69 6.91
N SER A 96 -4.79 10.56 7.57
CA SER A 96 -3.56 9.78 7.53
C SER A 96 -3.18 9.27 6.12
N PRO A 97 -4.05 8.57 5.37
CA PRO A 97 -3.74 8.18 4.00
C PRO A 97 -3.59 9.39 3.06
N VAL A 98 -4.28 10.51 3.31
CA VAL A 98 -4.07 11.75 2.54
C VAL A 98 -2.66 12.30 2.75
N ILE A 99 -2.19 12.39 4.00
CA ILE A 99 -0.82 12.82 4.32
C ILE A 99 0.20 11.84 3.72
N GLY A 100 -0.06 10.54 3.85
CA GLY A 100 0.78 9.48 3.28
C GLY A 100 0.91 9.58 1.76
N LEU A 101 -0.20 9.82 1.05
CA LEU A 101 -0.22 10.04 -0.40
C LEU A 101 0.52 11.31 -0.80
N ILE A 102 0.37 12.42 -0.07
CA ILE A 102 1.11 13.65 -0.30
C ILE A 102 2.62 13.40 -0.14
N TYR A 103 3.04 12.66 0.90
CA TYR A 103 4.44 12.29 1.09
C TYR A 103 4.98 11.31 0.05
N ALA A 104 4.13 10.42 -0.47
CA ALA A 104 4.49 9.54 -1.59
C ALA A 104 4.65 10.33 -2.89
N GLN A 105 3.78 11.31 -3.16
CA GLN A 105 3.83 12.14 -4.37
C GLN A 105 4.97 13.15 -4.37
N THR A 106 5.28 13.74 -3.22
CA THR A 106 6.38 14.70 -3.08
C THR A 106 7.76 14.04 -3.11
N GLY A 107 7.84 12.70 -3.04
CA GLY A 107 9.09 11.94 -3.11
C GLY A 107 10.03 12.14 -1.92
N LEU A 108 9.66 12.99 -0.96
CA LEU A 108 10.50 13.40 0.17
C LEU A 108 10.83 12.23 1.13
N PHE A 109 9.98 11.20 1.14
CA PHE A 109 10.08 10.04 2.03
C PHE A 109 10.19 8.70 1.28
N SER A 110 10.82 8.69 0.10
CA SER A 110 11.16 7.46 -0.61
C SER A 110 12.67 7.21 -0.57
N PRO A 111 13.26 6.95 0.61
CA PRO A 111 14.70 6.75 0.75
C PRO A 111 15.15 5.55 -0.09
N ARG A 112 16.31 5.70 -0.72
CA ARG A 112 16.98 4.56 -1.35
C ARG A 112 17.50 3.62 -0.27
N ALA A 113 17.59 2.36 -0.63
CA ALA A 113 18.14 1.33 0.23
C ALA A 113 19.57 1.68 0.63
N SER A 114 19.80 1.80 1.94
CA SER A 114 21.13 1.95 2.52
C SER A 114 22.00 0.72 2.26
N GLU A 115 23.32 0.85 2.34
CA GLU A 115 24.23 -0.30 2.22
C GLU A 115 23.93 -1.36 3.28
N ALA A 116 23.66 -0.94 4.52
CA ALA A 116 23.24 -1.85 5.59
C ALA A 116 21.96 -2.64 5.27
N GLU A 117 20.95 -2.01 4.65
CA GLU A 117 19.74 -2.73 4.22
C GLU A 117 20.04 -3.75 3.12
N ARG A 118 20.93 -3.41 2.18
CA ARG A 118 21.32 -4.32 1.09
C ARG A 118 22.12 -5.51 1.61
N GLU A 119 23.04 -5.26 2.54
CA GLU A 119 23.78 -6.32 3.24
C GLU A 119 22.84 -7.23 4.04
N LEU A 120 21.83 -6.66 4.69
CA LEU A 120 20.83 -7.42 5.43
C LEU A 120 20.00 -8.32 4.50
N TRP A 121 19.59 -7.81 3.33
CA TRP A 121 18.88 -8.61 2.34
C TRP A 121 19.75 -9.75 1.78
N GLN A 122 21.04 -9.50 1.57
CA GLN A 122 21.99 -10.52 1.13
C GLN A 122 22.23 -11.58 2.22
N ALA A 123 22.39 -11.16 3.48
CA ALA A 123 22.58 -12.06 4.61
C ALA A 123 21.35 -12.94 4.89
N GLN A 124 20.16 -12.44 4.55
CA GLN A 124 18.88 -13.15 4.74
C GLN A 124 18.41 -13.91 3.49
N ASP A 125 19.21 -13.94 2.40
CA ASP A 125 18.86 -14.54 1.11
C ASP A 125 17.48 -14.07 0.60
N GLU A 126 17.20 -12.78 0.78
CA GLU A 126 15.91 -12.18 0.47
C GLU A 126 15.67 -12.07 -1.04
N ALA A 127 14.45 -12.37 -1.49
CA ALA A 127 14.10 -12.32 -2.91
C ALA A 127 14.22 -10.88 -3.47
N ILE A 128 14.92 -10.74 -4.60
CA ILE A 128 15.12 -9.49 -5.34
C ILE A 128 14.60 -9.69 -6.77
N ALA A 129 13.69 -8.84 -7.23
CA ALA A 129 13.17 -8.90 -8.60
C ALA A 129 14.23 -8.43 -9.60
N THR A 130 14.77 -9.34 -10.40
CA THR A 130 15.85 -9.09 -11.39
C THR A 130 15.35 -8.75 -12.79
N ASP A 131 14.09 -9.04 -13.13
CA ASP A 131 13.54 -8.97 -14.50
C ASP A 131 12.81 -7.66 -14.88
N LEU A 132 12.99 -6.58 -14.10
CA LEU A 132 12.36 -5.28 -14.44
C LEU A 132 12.96 -4.60 -15.69
N GLY A 133 14.11 -5.07 -16.18
CA GLY A 133 14.78 -4.55 -17.37
C GLY A 133 14.12 -4.93 -18.71
N ALA A 134 13.34 -6.01 -18.74
CA ALA A 134 12.71 -6.49 -20.00
C ALA A 134 11.45 -5.70 -20.40
N ALA A 135 10.80 -4.99 -19.46
CA ALA A 135 9.64 -4.15 -19.78
C ALA A 135 10.05 -2.74 -20.25
N ALA A 136 11.25 -2.27 -19.89
CA ALA A 136 11.78 -0.98 -20.33
C ALA A 136 12.37 -1.02 -21.76
N SER A 137 12.66 -2.21 -22.30
CA SER A 137 13.22 -2.40 -23.65
C SER A 137 12.17 -2.48 -24.77
N LEU A 138 10.88 -2.31 -24.48
CA LEU A 138 9.81 -2.25 -25.50
C LEU A 138 9.61 -0.86 -26.09
N THR A 139 10.58 0.04 -25.98
CA THR A 139 10.67 1.16 -26.93
C THR A 139 11.29 0.59 -28.21
N PRO A 140 10.57 0.48 -29.34
CA PRO A 140 11.18 -0.04 -30.56
C PRO A 140 12.16 1.01 -31.07
N ALA A 141 13.44 0.84 -30.75
CA ALA A 141 14.53 1.48 -31.46
C ALA A 141 14.85 0.63 -32.70
N THR A 142 14.38 1.08 -33.87
CA THR A 142 14.96 0.79 -35.19
C THR A 142 14.91 2.11 -35.97
N SER A 143 15.88 3.02 -35.79
CA SER A 143 17.20 3.13 -36.43
C SER A 143 17.15 3.58 -37.91
N PRO A 144 18.14 4.37 -38.37
CA PRO A 144 18.07 5.16 -39.60
C PRO A 144 18.51 4.35 -40.83
N THR A 145 17.93 4.62 -42.00
CA THR A 145 18.47 4.19 -43.29
C THR A 145 18.61 5.39 -44.24
N ALA A 146 19.78 5.41 -44.87
CA ALA A 146 20.35 6.49 -45.64
C ALA A 146 19.79 6.59 -47.07
N SER A 147 19.95 7.80 -47.64
CA SER A 147 20.19 8.11 -49.06
C SER A 147 19.50 7.29 -50.15
N SER A 148 18.65 7.97 -50.93
CA SER A 148 18.70 8.05 -52.39
C SER A 148 18.03 9.33 -52.85
#